data_AF-A0A011RMK1-F1
#
_entry.id   AF-A0A011RMK1-F1
#
_cell.length_a   1.000
_cell.length_b   1.000
_cell.length_c   1.000
_cell.angle_alpha   90.00
_cell.angle_beta   90.00
_cell.angle_gamma   90.00
#
_symmetry.space_group_name_H-M   'P 1'
#
loop_
_entity.id
_entity.type
_entity.pdbx_description
1 polymer ?
#
loop_
_entity_poly.entity_id
_entity_poly.type
_entity_poly.pdbx_seq_one_letter_code
_entity_poly.pdbx_strand_id
1 'polypeptide(L)'
;MSKLKRRFVYVIDTPTESRELLIRDNELIENADGELDCPLDLILNRYHMQWDDLFQMNTASVSLVEEDPGERKMIRSISFEHLRYYKN
;
A
#
# COMPACT_ATOMS: atom_id res chain seq x y z
N MET A 1 -10.60 -18.24 20.48
CA MET A 1 -9.45 -18.17 19.54
C MET A 1 -9.41 -16.77 18.96
N SER A 2 -8.48 -15.95 19.44
CA SER A 2 -8.29 -14.60 18.91
C SER A 2 -7.82 -14.75 17.47
N LYS A 3 -8.67 -14.47 16.48
CA LYS A 3 -8.23 -14.24 15.10
C LYS A 3 -7.17 -13.15 15.21
N LEU A 4 -5.91 -13.52 15.10
CA LEU A 4 -4.82 -12.56 14.99
C LEU A 4 -5.14 -11.79 13.73
N LYS A 5 -5.59 -10.55 13.91
CA LYS A 5 -6.03 -9.70 12.82
C LYS A 5 -4.79 -9.41 11.98
N ARG A 6 -4.70 -10.03 10.81
CA ARG A 6 -3.75 -9.68 9.77
C ARG A 6 -3.87 -8.18 9.55
N ARG A 7 -2.75 -7.48 9.66
CA ARG A 7 -2.70 -6.04 9.42
C ARG A 7 -2.04 -5.83 8.09
N PHE A 8 -2.64 -5.02 7.24
CA PHE A 8 -2.01 -4.64 5.99
C PHE A 8 -1.44 -3.23 6.15
N VAL A 9 -0.26 -3.01 5.61
CA VAL A 9 0.44 -1.72 5.62
C VAL A 9 1.03 -1.48 4.25
N TYR A 10 0.84 -0.28 3.71
CA TYR A 10 1.60 0.20 2.57
C TYR A 10 2.85 0.91 3.05
N VAL A 11 4.02 0.41 2.66
CA VAL A 11 5.31 1.03 2.91
C VAL A 11 5.71 1.79 1.65
N ILE A 12 5.64 3.12 1.72
CA ILE A 12 6.12 4.04 0.70
C ILE A 12 7.58 4.36 1.02
N ASP A 13 8.49 3.90 0.18
CA ASP A 13 9.91 4.18 0.30
C ASP A 13 10.27 5.36 -0.60
N THR A 14 10.88 6.39 -0.04
CA THR A 14 11.43 7.54 -0.77
C THR A 14 12.93 7.61 -0.48
N PRO A 15 13.75 8.25 -1.33
CA PRO A 15 15.19 8.34 -1.12
C PRO A 15 15.59 9.05 0.18
N THR A 16 14.68 9.85 0.76
CA THR A 16 14.90 10.59 2.00
C THR A 16 14.28 9.93 3.23
N GLU A 17 13.13 9.27 3.08
CA GLU A 17 12.36 8.70 4.19
C GLU A 17 11.45 7.55 3.73
N SER A 18 11.06 6.67 4.65
CA SER A 18 10.00 5.69 4.42
C SER A 18 8.76 6.05 5.24
N ARG A 19 7.58 5.88 4.62
CA ARG A 19 6.27 6.14 5.24
C ARG A 19 5.44 4.88 5.22
N GLU A 20 4.84 4.57 6.37
CA GLU A 20 3.96 3.41 6.54
C GLU A 20 2.51 3.89 6.65
N LEU A 21 1.68 3.49 5.70
CA LEU A 21 0.25 3.76 5.68
C LEU A 21 -0.50 2.52 6.13
N LEU A 22 -1.16 2.62 7.28
CA LEU A 22 -1.89 1.51 7.87
C LEU A 22 -3.25 1.34 7.21
N ILE A 23 -3.47 0.15 6.66
CA ILE A 23 -4.72 -0.25 6.01
C ILE A 23 -5.65 -0.81 7.07
N ARG A 24 -6.88 -0.31 7.07
CA ARG A 24 -7.93 -0.80 7.98
C ARG A 24 -8.72 -1.93 7.31
N ASP A 25 -9.30 -2.82 8.12
CA ASP A 25 -10.21 -3.88 7.62
C ASP A 25 -11.35 -3.32 6.74
N ASN A 26 -11.81 -2.09 7.01
CA ASN A 26 -12.88 -1.44 6.24
C ASN A 26 -12.41 -0.88 4.87
N GLU A 27 -11.10 -0.86 4.64
CA GLU A 27 -10.48 -0.46 3.36
C GLU A 27 -10.12 -1.68 2.51
N LEU A 28 -10.16 -2.88 3.11
CA LEU A 28 -10.05 -4.14 2.39
C LEU A 28 -11.41 -4.46 1.77
N ILE A 29 -11.41 -4.62 0.46
CA ILE A 29 -12.61 -4.92 -0.32
C ILE A 29 -12.50 -6.37 -0.75
N GLU A 30 -13.46 -7.20 -0.36
CA GLU A 30 -13.58 -8.53 -0.94
C GLU A 30 -14.07 -8.38 -2.37
N ASN A 31 -13.21 -8.72 -3.34
CA ASN A 31 -13.58 -8.68 -4.74
C ASN A 31 -14.52 -9.87 -5.07
N ALA A 32 -15.13 -9.85 -6.25
CA ALA A 32 -16.13 -10.86 -6.64
C ALA A 32 -15.58 -12.30 -6.75
N ASP A 33 -14.26 -12.47 -6.69
CA ASP A 33 -13.57 -13.76 -6.69
C ASP A 33 -13.32 -14.31 -5.26
N GLY A 34 -13.66 -13.52 -4.22
CA GLY A 34 -13.40 -13.84 -2.83
C GLY A 34 -11.96 -13.55 -2.39
N GLU A 35 -11.19 -12.81 -3.20
CA GLU A 35 -9.88 -12.30 -2.82
C GLU A 35 -10.01 -10.93 -2.13
N LEU A 36 -9.16 -10.72 -1.13
CA LEU A 36 -9.02 -9.40 -0.49
C LEU A 36 -8.26 -8.48 -1.43
N ASP A 37 -8.97 -7.56 -2.06
CA ASP A 37 -8.40 -6.48 -2.86
C ASP A 37 -8.29 -5.20 -2.02
N CYS A 38 -7.14 -4.54 -2.09
CA CYS A 38 -6.90 -3.28 -1.40
C CYS A 38 -6.44 -2.24 -2.42
N PRO A 39 -7.29 -1.29 -2.83
CA PRO A 39 -6.89 -0.25 -3.75
C PRO A 39 -5.96 0.75 -3.05
N LEU A 40 -4.71 0.85 -3.51
CA LEU A 40 -3.73 1.84 -3.03
C LEU A 40 -4.30 3.26 -3.08
N ASP A 41 -5.07 3.59 -4.12
CA ASP A 41 -5.72 4.90 -4.29
C ASP A 41 -6.61 5.29 -3.10
N LEU A 42 -7.38 4.34 -2.57
CA LEU A 42 -8.28 4.56 -1.45
C LEU A 42 -7.49 4.89 -0.17
N ILE A 43 -6.38 4.17 0.04
CA ILE A 43 -5.49 4.41 1.17
C ILE A 43 -4.84 5.79 1.03
N LEU A 44 -4.27 6.11 -0.13
CA LEU A 44 -3.65 7.41 -0.36
C LEU A 44 -4.64 8.55 -0.09
N ASN A 45 -5.86 8.44 -0.61
CA ASN A 45 -6.91 9.44 -0.44
C ASN A 45 -7.27 9.67 1.03
N ARG A 46 -7.33 8.60 1.85
CA ARG A 46 -7.53 8.72 3.30
C ARG A 46 -6.44 9.54 3.99
N TYR A 47 -5.21 9.47 3.48
CA TYR A 47 -4.08 10.26 3.97
C TYR A 47 -3.93 11.61 3.24
N HIS A 48 -4.94 12.03 2.47
CA HIS A 48 -4.92 13.24 1.63
C HIS A 48 -3.76 13.26 0.62
N MET A 49 -3.32 12.07 0.19
CA MET A 49 -2.31 11.89 -0.85
C MET A 49 -2.95 11.36 -2.13
N GLN A 50 -2.36 11.67 -3.27
CA GLN A 50 -2.70 11.07 -4.55
C GLN A 50 -1.49 10.38 -5.16
N TRP A 51 -1.72 9.64 -6.25
CA TRP A 51 -0.62 9.08 -7.03
C TRP A 51 0.37 10.14 -7.48
N ASP A 52 -0.11 11.31 -7.92
CA ASP A 52 0.73 12.44 -8.35
C ASP A 52 1.67 12.89 -7.20
N ASP A 53 1.21 12.87 -5.93
CA ASP A 53 2.05 13.17 -4.76
C ASP A 53 3.19 12.16 -4.61
N LEU A 54 2.96 10.85 -4.82
CA LEU A 54 4.03 9.85 -4.76
C LEU A 54 5.11 10.12 -5.82
N PHE A 55 4.70 10.51 -7.03
CA PHE A 55 5.64 10.92 -8.07
C PHE A 55 6.38 12.21 -7.70
N GLN A 56 5.69 13.20 -7.13
CA GLN A 56 6.31 14.45 -6.68
C GLN A 56 7.27 14.25 -5.49
N MET A 57 6.96 13.29 -4.60
CA MET A 57 7.80 12.88 -3.48
C MET A 57 9.02 12.07 -3.91
N ASN A 58 9.18 11.82 -5.22
CA ASN A 58 10.23 10.98 -5.76
C ASN A 58 10.25 9.59 -5.09
N THR A 59 9.06 9.02 -4.84
CA THR A 59 8.91 7.69 -4.26
C THR A 59 9.72 6.68 -5.08
N ALA A 60 10.55 5.89 -4.41
CA ALA A 60 11.33 4.82 -5.02
C ALA A 60 10.45 3.59 -5.23
N SER A 61 9.67 3.21 -4.21
CA SER A 61 8.75 2.08 -4.31
C SER A 61 7.60 2.17 -3.29
N VAL A 62 6.50 1.49 -3.59
CA VAL A 62 5.37 1.31 -2.66
C VAL A 62 5.10 -0.18 -2.51
N SER A 63 5.20 -0.67 -1.29
CA SER A 63 5.11 -2.09 -0.96
C SER A 63 3.94 -2.36 -0.03
N LEU A 64 2.99 -3.18 -0.46
CA LEU A 64 1.96 -3.76 0.38
C LEU A 64 2.55 -4.90 1.21
N VAL A 65 2.54 -4.74 2.52
CA VAL A 65 3.03 -5.73 3.49
C VAL A 65 1.87 -6.18 4.36
N GLU A 66 1.70 -7.49 4.48
CA GLU A 66 0.86 -8.14 5.47
C GLU A 66 1.71 -8.40 6.72
N GLU A 67 1.36 -7.75 7.81
CA GLU A 67 1.89 -7.99 9.14
C GLU A 67 1.00 -8.99 9.89
N ASP A 68 1.54 -10.19 10.02
CA ASP A 68 1.06 -11.22 10.93
C ASP A 68 1.85 -11.17 12.25
N PRO A 69 1.29 -11.64 13.37
CA PRO A 69 1.90 -11.59 14.70
C PRO A 69 3.23 -12.36 14.85
N GLY A 70 3.73 -13.01 13.80
CA GLY A 70 5.02 -13.68 13.76
C GLY A 70 5.75 -13.56 12.43
N GLU A 71 5.15 -12.93 11.41
CA GLU A 71 5.76 -12.84 10.07
C GLU A 71 5.30 -11.57 9.36
N ARG A 72 6.22 -10.92 8.63
CA ARG A 72 5.91 -9.84 7.71
C ARG A 72 6.06 -10.37 6.29
N LYS A 73 4.96 -10.39 5.55
CA LYS A 73 4.93 -10.88 4.18
C LYS A 73 4.66 -9.73 3.23
N MET A 74 5.59 -9.48 2.30
CA MET A 74 5.33 -8.57 1.20
C MET A 74 4.34 -9.22 0.23
N ILE A 75 3.15 -8.64 0.11
CA ILE A 75 2.07 -9.11 -0.77
C ILE A 75 2.29 -8.59 -2.19
N ARG A 76 2.62 -7.30 -2.32
CA ARG A 76 2.83 -6.65 -3.61
C ARG A 76 3.82 -5.51 -3.47
N SER A 77 4.66 -5.27 -4.47
CA SER A 77 5.46 -4.05 -4.55
C SER A 77 5.36 -3.42 -5.91
N ILE A 78 5.38 -2.09 -5.89
CA ILE A 78 5.26 -1.23 -7.04
C ILE A 78 6.51 -0.35 -7.04
N SER A 79 7.45 -0.61 -7.95
CA SER A 79 8.64 0.21 -8.09
C SER A 79 8.35 1.42 -8.96
N PHE A 80 8.54 2.61 -8.41
CA PHE A 80 8.29 3.87 -9.09
C PHE A 80 9.48 4.31 -9.95
N GLU A 81 10.69 3.81 -9.68
CA GLU A 81 11.89 4.09 -10.50
C GLU A 81 11.72 3.79 -12.00
N HIS A 82 10.91 2.78 -12.35
CA HIS A 82 10.70 2.35 -13.74
C HIS A 82 9.26 2.62 -14.24
N LEU A 83 8.39 3.21 -13.41
CA LEU A 83 7.03 3.54 -13.78
C LEU A 83 7.02 4.80 -14.64
N ARG A 84 6.87 4.64 -15.96
CA ARG A 84 6.48 5.77 -16.82
C ARG A 84 5.03 6.11 -16.55
N TYR A 85 4.80 7.18 -15.78
CA TYR A 85 3.49 7.82 -15.69
C TYR A 85 3.19 8.50 -17.04
N TYR A 86 2.43 7.83 -17.91
CA TYR A 86 1.90 8.45 -19.11
C TYR A 86 0.71 9.34 -18.71
N LYS A 87 0.98 10.63 -18.52
CA LYS A 87 -0.06 11.67 -18.46
C LYS A 87 -0.50 11.93 -19.90
N ASN A 88 -1.69 11.44 -20.27
CA ASN A 88 -2.29 11.71 -21.58
C ASN A 88 -3.12 13.00 -21.55
#